data_AF-A0A7W0LVW1-F1
#
_entry.id   AF-A0A7W0LVW1-F1
#
_cell.length_a   1.000
_cell.length_b   1.000
_cell.length_c   1.000
_cell.angle_alpha   90.00
_cell.angle_beta   90.00
_cell.angle_gamma   90.00
#
_symmetry.space_group_name_H-M   'P 1'
#
loop_
_entity.id
_entity.type
_entity.pdbx_description
1 polymer ?
#
loop_
_entity_poly.entity_id
_entity_poly.type
_entity_poly.pdbx_seq_one_letter_code
_entity_poly.pdbx_strand_id
1 'polypeptide(L)'
;FLEEDFYDAVVSSGVLSGREADLAKKIRDNESEHVQALSAAAKSLGKPAKRPATKFDSVLSGGRDRVIAVAADLEGTGAGAYLAQAAQITSAEILASALAIHTVEARHASILNLLAGRSPVPDGAFATPIERAEVQRRVARFLA
;
A
#
# COMPACT_ATOMS: atom_id res chain seq x y z
N PHE A 1 4.24 -6.64 -1.32
CA PHE A 1 5.23 -7.17 -0.37
C PHE A 1 5.45 -6.20 0.76
N LEU A 2 5.86 -4.95 0.48
CA LEU A 2 6.15 -3.99 1.54
C LEU A 2 4.93 -3.67 2.42
N GLU A 3 3.76 -3.40 1.83
CA GLU A 3 2.53 -3.15 2.59
C GLU A 3 2.05 -4.40 3.33
N GLU A 4 2.05 -5.57 2.70
CA GLU A 4 1.80 -6.85 3.37
C GLU A 4 2.68 -7.04 4.62
N ASP A 5 4.00 -6.88 4.49
CA ASP A 5 4.94 -7.00 5.62
C ASP A 5 4.68 -5.89 6.68
N PHE A 6 4.32 -4.68 6.25
CA PHE A 6 3.97 -3.57 7.16
C PHE A 6 2.76 -3.91 8.01
N TYR A 7 1.66 -4.36 7.40
CA TYR A 7 0.46 -4.69 8.16
C TYR A 7 0.62 -5.95 8.99
N ASP A 8 1.39 -6.94 8.55
CA ASP A 8 1.76 -8.08 9.39
C ASP A 8 2.51 -7.62 10.65
N ALA A 9 3.44 -6.68 10.52
CA ALA A 9 4.14 -6.10 11.66
C ALA A 9 3.20 -5.29 12.58
N VAL A 10 2.30 -4.47 12.00
CA VAL A 10 1.32 -3.69 12.76
C VAL A 10 0.36 -4.59 13.54
N VAL A 11 -0.22 -5.60 12.89
CA VAL A 11 -1.14 -6.56 13.52
C VAL A 11 -0.45 -7.34 14.63
N SER A 12 0.78 -7.80 14.39
CA SER A 12 1.56 -8.57 15.37
C SER A 12 1.99 -7.73 16.58
N SER A 13 2.24 -6.44 16.39
CA SER A 13 2.69 -5.55 17.46
C SER A 13 1.61 -5.23 18.50
N GLY A 14 0.33 -5.33 18.13
CA GLY A 14 -0.77 -4.89 18.98
C GLY A 14 -0.84 -3.38 19.23
N VAL A 15 -0.11 -2.57 18.44
CA VAL A 15 -0.09 -1.09 18.57
C VAL A 15 -1.44 -0.44 18.29
N LEU A 16 -2.26 -1.08 17.45
CA LEU A 16 -3.64 -0.70 17.18
C LEU A 16 -4.60 -1.58 17.98
N SER A 17 -5.75 -1.03 18.35
CA SER A 17 -6.76 -1.75 19.14
C SER A 17 -8.18 -1.51 18.61
N GLY A 18 -9.13 -2.35 19.06
CA GLY A 18 -10.54 -2.26 18.68
C GLY A 18 -10.74 -2.22 17.15
N ARG A 19 -11.55 -1.26 16.70
CA ARG A 19 -11.90 -1.13 15.27
C ARG A 19 -10.70 -0.85 14.36
N GLU A 20 -9.65 -0.22 14.86
CA GLU A 20 -8.44 0.07 14.08
C GLU A 20 -7.61 -1.18 13.86
N ALA A 21 -7.52 -2.05 14.87
CA ALA A 21 -6.90 -3.36 14.70
C ALA A 21 -7.67 -4.23 13.69
N ASP A 22 -9.00 -4.20 13.74
CA ASP A 22 -9.85 -4.93 12.79
C ASP A 22 -9.72 -4.39 11.37
N LEU A 23 -9.62 -3.06 11.23
CA LEU A 23 -9.34 -2.42 9.94
C LEU A 23 -7.96 -2.84 9.40
N ALA A 24 -6.91 -2.77 10.22
CA ALA A 24 -5.56 -3.14 9.80
C ALA A 24 -5.46 -4.62 9.38
N LYS A 25 -6.18 -5.52 10.05
CA LYS A 25 -6.27 -6.94 9.64
C LYS A 25 -6.94 -7.10 8.27
N LYS A 26 -8.03 -6.38 8.02
CA LYS A 26 -8.72 -6.44 6.71
C LYS A 26 -7.83 -5.92 5.60
N ILE A 27 -7.15 -4.80 5.83
CA ILE A 27 -6.21 -4.25 4.85
C ILE A 27 -5.06 -5.24 4.61
N ARG A 28 -4.47 -5.81 5.67
CA ARG A 28 -3.46 -6.88 5.56
C ARG A 28 -3.91 -8.01 4.63
N ASP A 29 -5.12 -8.50 4.82
CA ASP A 29 -5.65 -9.61 4.04
C ASP A 29 -5.80 -9.22 2.56
N ASN A 30 -6.27 -7.99 2.28
CA ASN A 30 -6.30 -7.45 0.92
C ASN A 30 -4.89 -7.32 0.33
N GLU A 31 -3.91 -6.79 1.08
CA GLU A 31 -2.52 -6.68 0.62
C GLU A 31 -1.91 -8.04 0.28
N SER A 32 -2.24 -9.09 1.04
CA SER A 32 -1.78 -10.43 0.73
C SER A 32 -2.39 -10.97 -0.57
N GLU A 33 -3.70 -10.74 -0.79
CA GLU A 33 -4.35 -11.09 -2.06
C GLU A 33 -3.75 -10.32 -3.24
N HIS A 34 -3.42 -9.04 -3.05
CA HIS A 34 -2.77 -8.20 -4.06
C HIS A 34 -1.39 -8.76 -4.42
N VAL A 35 -0.59 -9.13 -3.42
CA VAL A 35 0.71 -9.79 -3.60
C VAL A 35 0.59 -11.10 -4.36
N GLN A 36 -0.41 -11.93 -4.04
CA GLN A 36 -0.64 -13.20 -4.73
C GLN A 36 -0.98 -12.98 -6.21
N ALA A 37 -1.92 -12.07 -6.50
CA ALA A 37 -2.32 -11.73 -7.86
C ALA A 37 -1.15 -11.17 -8.69
N LEU A 38 -0.41 -10.20 -8.14
CA LEU A 38 0.77 -9.62 -8.80
C LEU A 38 1.88 -10.65 -9.01
N SER A 39 2.10 -11.54 -8.04
CA SER A 39 3.10 -12.59 -8.16
C SER A 39 2.74 -13.60 -9.24
N ALA A 40 1.46 -13.96 -9.36
CA ALA A 40 0.96 -14.82 -10.43
C ALA A 40 1.14 -14.17 -11.82
N ALA A 41 0.72 -12.90 -11.96
CA ALA A 41 0.91 -12.14 -13.19
C ALA A 41 2.39 -11.96 -13.56
N ALA A 42 3.25 -11.67 -12.58
CA ALA A 42 4.69 -11.51 -12.84
C ALA A 42 5.37 -12.81 -13.26
N LYS A 43 4.91 -13.97 -12.75
CA LYS A 43 5.40 -15.29 -13.18
C LYS A 43 4.98 -15.62 -14.62
N SER A 44 3.77 -15.24 -15.03
CA SER A 44 3.33 -15.48 -16.41
C SER A 44 4.03 -14.57 -17.43
N LEU A 45 4.43 -13.36 -17.01
CA LEU A 45 5.14 -12.40 -17.85
C LEU A 45 6.68 -12.55 -17.81
N GLY A 46 7.21 -13.34 -16.87
CA GLY A 46 8.65 -13.57 -16.74
C GLY A 46 9.10 -13.82 -15.31
N LYS A 47 10.08 -13.04 -14.86
CA LYS A 47 10.69 -13.21 -13.53
C LYS A 47 10.09 -12.23 -12.52
N PRO A 48 9.41 -12.71 -11.47
CA PRO A 48 8.92 -11.86 -10.39
C PRO A 48 10.04 -11.11 -9.68
N ALA A 49 9.69 -9.94 -9.15
CA ALA A 49 10.56 -9.22 -8.23
C ALA A 49 10.84 -10.07 -6.98
N LYS A 50 12.05 -9.94 -6.41
CA LYS A 50 12.37 -10.55 -5.12
C LYS A 50 11.62 -9.80 -4.01
N ARG A 51 11.12 -10.53 -3.02
CA ARG A 51 10.61 -9.91 -1.77
C ARG A 51 11.78 -9.17 -1.10
N PRO A 52 11.65 -7.86 -0.80
CA PRO A 52 12.68 -7.12 -0.09
C PRO A 52 12.67 -7.48 1.40
N ALA A 53 13.79 -7.24 2.09
CA ALA A 53 13.77 -7.19 3.55
C ALA A 53 13.20 -5.83 4.00
N THR A 54 12.30 -5.85 4.98
CA THR A 54 11.59 -4.67 5.48
C THR A 54 11.90 -4.44 6.96
N LYS A 55 11.79 -3.19 7.41
CA LYS A 55 12.02 -2.77 8.80
C LYS A 55 11.00 -1.71 9.22
N PHE A 56 10.28 -1.98 10.30
CA PHE A 56 9.20 -1.11 10.79
C PHE A 56 9.30 -0.78 12.29
N ASP A 57 10.35 -1.22 12.99
CA ASP A 57 10.48 -1.03 14.44
C ASP A 57 10.34 0.44 14.87
N SER A 58 10.95 1.36 14.13
CA SER A 58 10.86 2.79 14.41
C SER A 58 9.48 3.41 14.13
N VAL A 59 8.69 2.78 13.24
CA VAL A 59 7.30 3.18 12.99
C VAL A 59 6.44 2.70 14.14
N LEU A 60 6.58 1.44 14.53
CA LEU A 60 5.81 0.81 15.61
C LEU A 60 6.09 1.49 16.96
N SER A 61 7.35 1.81 17.26
CA SER A 61 7.73 2.53 18.48
C SER A 61 7.18 3.95 18.55
N GLY A 62 6.78 4.52 17.41
CA GLY A 62 6.11 5.82 17.34
C GLY A 62 4.63 5.78 17.74
N GLY A 63 4.08 4.60 18.05
CA GLY A 63 2.71 4.43 18.51
C GLY A 63 1.65 4.58 17.41
N ARG A 64 0.38 4.56 17.84
CA ARG A 64 -0.81 4.57 16.97
C ARG A 64 -0.73 5.63 15.88
N ASP A 65 -0.51 6.89 16.24
CA ASP A 65 -0.60 8.01 15.29
C ASP A 65 0.48 7.92 14.21
N ARG A 66 1.69 7.48 14.58
CA ARG A 66 2.77 7.26 13.63
C ARG A 66 2.45 6.12 12.66
N VAL A 67 1.88 5.03 13.17
CA VAL A 67 1.46 3.88 12.37
C VAL A 67 0.38 4.26 11.38
N ILE A 68 -0.69 4.93 11.82
CA ILE A 68 -1.80 5.34 10.94
C ILE A 68 -1.32 6.34 9.88
N ALA A 69 -0.46 7.30 10.25
CA ALA A 69 0.10 8.25 9.30
C ALA A 69 0.97 7.56 8.23
N VAL A 70 1.80 6.59 8.63
CA VAL A 70 2.62 5.82 7.68
C VAL A 70 1.75 4.92 6.80
N ALA A 71 0.72 4.29 7.36
CA ALA A 71 -0.23 3.48 6.61
C ALA A 71 -0.90 4.34 5.51
N ALA A 72 -1.44 5.51 5.86
CA ALA A 72 -2.05 6.43 4.89
C ALA A 72 -1.08 6.83 3.77
N ASP A 73 0.18 7.11 4.11
CA ASP A 73 1.22 7.48 3.14
C ASP A 73 1.61 6.32 2.21
N LEU A 74 1.64 5.08 2.73
CA LEU A 74 1.94 3.87 1.96
C LEU A 74 0.81 3.59 0.96
N GLU A 75 -0.44 3.45 1.40
CA GLU A 75 -1.59 3.20 0.53
C GLU A 75 -1.74 4.26 -0.58
N GLY A 76 -1.54 5.54 -0.23
CA GLY A 76 -1.56 6.62 -1.21
C GLY A 76 -0.41 6.51 -2.22
N THR A 77 0.75 6.02 -1.78
CA THR A 77 1.89 5.73 -2.66
C THR A 77 1.63 4.52 -3.56
N GLY A 78 1.05 3.44 -3.03
CA GLY A 78 0.61 2.26 -3.78
C GLY A 78 -0.38 2.63 -4.88
N ALA A 79 -1.46 3.34 -4.53
CA ALA A 79 -2.45 3.84 -5.49
C ALA A 79 -1.81 4.66 -6.62
N GLY A 80 -0.93 5.60 -6.28
CA GLY A 80 -0.23 6.43 -7.28
C GLY A 80 0.73 5.64 -8.17
N ALA A 81 1.36 4.59 -7.64
CA ALA A 81 2.27 3.73 -8.40
C ALA A 81 1.52 2.91 -9.48
N TYR A 82 0.35 2.36 -9.15
CA TYR A 82 -0.50 1.69 -10.14
C TYR A 82 -0.92 2.63 -11.25
N LEU A 83 -1.30 3.86 -10.89
CA LEU A 83 -1.71 4.86 -11.87
C LEU A 83 -0.56 5.24 -12.84
N ALA A 84 0.66 5.39 -12.33
CA ALA A 84 1.84 5.67 -13.16
C ALA A 84 2.10 4.54 -14.19
N GLN A 85 1.86 3.29 -13.80
CA GLN A 85 2.08 2.13 -14.66
C GLN A 85 0.93 1.86 -15.65
N ALA A 86 -0.25 2.45 -15.46
CA ALA A 86 -1.44 2.16 -16.27
C ALA A 86 -1.16 2.31 -17.78
N ALA A 87 -0.46 3.37 -18.19
CA ALA A 87 -0.13 3.62 -19.59
C ALA A 87 0.91 2.64 -20.18
N GLN A 88 1.64 1.90 -19.34
CA GLN A 88 2.65 0.94 -19.76
C GLN A 88 2.11 -0.49 -19.88
N ILE A 89 0.88 -0.73 -19.41
CA ILE A 89 0.25 -2.06 -19.44
C ILE A 89 -0.56 -2.19 -20.73
N THR A 90 -0.12 -3.07 -21.63
CA THR A 90 -0.78 -3.30 -22.92
C THR A 90 -1.85 -4.39 -22.90
N SER A 91 -1.79 -5.31 -21.93
CA SER A 91 -2.81 -6.32 -21.74
C SER A 91 -4.02 -5.73 -21.03
N ALA A 92 -5.19 -5.76 -21.68
CA ALA A 92 -6.45 -5.26 -21.11
C ALA A 92 -6.82 -5.97 -19.80
N GLU A 93 -6.53 -7.27 -19.68
CA GLU A 93 -6.80 -8.06 -18.48
C GLU A 93 -5.90 -7.63 -17.31
N ILE A 94 -4.61 -7.43 -17.57
CA ILE A 94 -3.67 -6.95 -16.54
C ILE A 94 -3.99 -5.51 -16.16
N LEU A 95 -4.36 -4.67 -17.13
CA LEU A 95 -4.78 -3.29 -16.87
C LEU A 95 -6.03 -3.25 -16.00
N ALA A 96 -7.04 -4.06 -16.31
CA ALA A 96 -8.25 -4.16 -15.49
C ALA A 96 -7.92 -4.59 -14.05
N SER A 97 -7.01 -5.56 -13.88
CA SER A 97 -6.55 -6.00 -12.56
C SER A 97 -5.79 -4.90 -11.81
N ALA A 98 -4.90 -4.19 -12.48
CA ALA A 98 -4.15 -3.06 -11.91
C ALA A 98 -5.06 -1.91 -11.49
N LEU A 99 -6.09 -1.59 -12.30
CA LEU A 99 -7.09 -0.58 -11.96
C LEU A 99 -7.98 -1.01 -10.79
N ALA A 100 -8.34 -2.29 -10.71
CA ALA A 100 -9.10 -2.82 -9.57
C ALA A 100 -8.33 -2.60 -8.26
N ILE A 101 -7.04 -2.95 -8.23
CA ILE A 101 -6.18 -2.73 -7.07
C ILE A 101 -6.05 -1.22 -6.76
N HIS A 102 -5.73 -0.39 -7.75
CA HIS A 102 -5.62 1.06 -7.59
C HIS A 102 -6.81 1.68 -6.83
N THR A 103 -8.04 1.26 -7.15
CA THR A 103 -9.24 1.79 -6.47
C THR A 103 -9.40 1.31 -5.03
N VAL A 104 -8.89 0.13 -4.69
CA VAL A 104 -8.90 -0.42 -3.33
C VAL A 104 -7.89 0.33 -2.45
N GLU A 105 -6.66 0.47 -2.92
CA GLU A 105 -5.57 1.25 -2.30
C GLU A 105 -6.03 2.69 -1.99
N ALA A 106 -6.71 3.34 -2.94
CA ALA A 106 -7.25 4.69 -2.74
C ALA A 106 -8.31 4.75 -1.61
N ARG A 107 -9.10 3.69 -1.43
CA ARG A 107 -10.11 3.60 -0.36
C ARG A 107 -9.46 3.34 1.00
N HIS A 108 -8.42 2.51 1.05
CA HIS A 108 -7.59 2.33 2.24
C HIS A 108 -6.96 3.67 2.65
N ALA A 109 -6.33 4.37 1.71
CA ALA A 109 -5.73 5.68 1.95
C ALA A 109 -6.78 6.68 2.48
N SER A 110 -7.99 6.70 1.92
CA SER A 110 -9.07 7.60 2.37
C SER A 110 -9.47 7.36 3.83
N ILE A 111 -9.72 6.11 4.25
CA ILE A 111 -10.09 5.81 5.64
C ILE A 111 -8.93 6.06 6.62
N LEU A 112 -7.69 5.76 6.21
CA LEU A 112 -6.51 6.00 7.04
C LEU A 112 -6.20 7.49 7.18
N ASN A 113 -6.43 8.30 6.13
CA ASN A 113 -6.35 9.75 6.22
C ASN A 113 -7.34 10.28 7.26
N LEU A 114 -8.59 9.80 7.26
CA LEU A 114 -9.57 10.18 8.28
C LEU A 114 -9.06 9.83 9.70
N LEU A 115 -8.52 8.64 9.90
CA LEU A 115 -7.97 8.21 11.19
C LEU A 115 -6.72 8.99 11.62
N ALA A 116 -5.94 9.50 10.66
CA ALA A 116 -4.81 10.40 10.86
C ALA A 116 -5.21 11.86 11.10
N GLY A 117 -6.51 12.20 11.10
CA GLY A 117 -6.98 13.58 11.20
C GLY A 117 -6.72 14.41 9.95
N ARG A 118 -6.50 13.78 8.80
CA ARG A 118 -6.36 14.39 7.48
C ARG A 118 -7.69 14.32 6.71
N SER A 119 -7.81 15.07 5.62
CA SER A 119 -8.98 14.96 4.74
C SER A 119 -9.03 13.56 4.09
N PRO A 120 -10.16 12.82 4.18
CA PRO A 120 -10.38 11.61 3.39
C PRO A 120 -10.71 11.91 1.92
N VAL A 121 -10.98 13.18 1.61
CA VAL A 121 -11.27 13.68 0.26
C VAL A 121 -9.96 14.21 -0.34
N PRO A 122 -9.54 13.72 -1.52
CA PRO A 122 -8.34 14.20 -2.20
C PRO A 122 -8.41 15.68 -2.60
N ASP A 123 -7.24 16.30 -2.73
CA ASP A 123 -7.10 17.67 -3.24
C ASP A 123 -7.26 17.67 -4.77
N GLY A 124 -8.51 17.63 -5.24
CA GLY A 124 -8.87 17.73 -6.65
C GLY A 124 -9.60 16.51 -7.22
N ALA A 125 -10.02 16.63 -8.48
CA ALA A 125 -10.85 15.62 -9.15
C ALA A 125 -10.06 14.47 -9.80
N PHE A 126 -8.73 14.60 -9.93
CA PHE A 126 -7.87 13.64 -10.61
C PHE A 126 -6.73 13.21 -9.69
N ALA A 127 -6.52 11.90 -9.58
CA ALA A 127 -5.39 11.35 -8.84
C ALA A 127 -4.06 11.62 -9.59
N THR A 128 -3.00 11.84 -8.83
CA THR A 128 -1.66 12.11 -9.38
C THR A 128 -0.86 10.81 -9.43
N PRO A 129 -0.29 10.41 -10.59
CA PRO A 129 0.61 9.27 -10.66
C PRO A 129 1.89 9.54 -9.85
N ILE A 130 2.44 8.48 -9.25
CA ILE A 130 3.71 8.53 -8.52
C ILE A 130 4.71 7.64 -9.24
N GLU A 131 5.66 8.30 -9.90
CA GLU A 131 6.69 7.62 -10.68
C GLU A 131 7.61 6.77 -9.82
N ARG A 132 8.17 5.71 -10.42
CA ARG A 132 9.03 4.73 -9.74
C ARG A 132 10.10 5.37 -8.85
N ALA A 133 10.76 6.44 -9.33
CA ALA A 133 11.82 7.10 -8.56
C ALA A 133 11.29 7.73 -7.27
N GLU A 134 10.09 8.31 -7.30
CA GLU A 134 9.45 8.86 -6.11
C GLU A 134 8.94 7.76 -5.19
N VAL A 135 8.34 6.69 -5.73
CA VAL A 135 7.97 5.50 -4.95
C VAL A 135 9.18 4.98 -4.17
N GLN A 136 10.30 4.77 -4.86
CA GLN A 136 11.55 4.30 -4.24
C GLN A 136 12.03 5.24 -3.14
N ARG A 137 11.99 6.56 -3.35
CA ARG A 137 12.35 7.54 -2.31
C ARG A 137 11.45 7.44 -1.08
N ARG A 138 10.13 7.34 -1.26
CA ARG A 138 9.16 7.27 -0.16
C ARG A 138 9.35 6.02 0.69
N VAL A 139 9.60 4.88 0.05
CA VAL A 139 9.69 3.59 0.73
C VAL A 139 11.09 3.23 1.24
N ALA A 140 12.14 3.91 0.76
CA ALA A 140 13.54 3.57 1.09
C ALA A 140 13.82 3.44 2.60
N ARG A 141 13.18 4.28 3.42
CA ARG A 141 13.34 4.26 4.88
C ARG A 141 12.83 2.97 5.55
N PHE A 142 11.99 2.21 4.87
CA PHE A 142 11.38 0.96 5.35
C PHE A 142 12.08 -0.30 4.82
N LEU A 143 13.09 -0.16 3.97
CA LEU A 143 13.85 -1.26 3.42
C LEU A 143 15.09 -1.53 4.28
N ALA A 144 15.41 -2.81 4.52
CA ALA A 144 16.57 -3.25 5.28
C ALA A 144 17.79 -3.56 4.39
#